data_AF-B6AWR9-F1
#
_entry.id   AF-B6AWR9-F1
#
_cell.length_a   1.000
_cell.length_b   1.000
_cell.length_c   1.000
_cell.angle_alpha   90.00
_cell.angle_beta   90.00
_cell.angle_gamma   90.00
#
_symmetry.space_group_name_H-M   'P 1'
#
loop_
_entity.id
_entity.type
_entity.pdbx_description
1 polymer ?
#
loop_
_entity_poly.entity_id
_entity_poly.type
_entity_poly.pdbx_seq_one_letter_code
_entity_poly.pdbx_strand_id
1 'polypeptide(L)'
;MQLDVAGVIYIAGAFIPTANIKVQMNIALEVYSEPLPIEEADAIWAEYSPRWQFWNTFRTIAAGVSLLLVGLALTTLPRRS
;
A
#
# COMPACT_ATOMS: atom_id res chain seq x y z
N MET A 1 -20.20 -4.22 -12.40
CA MET A 1 -19.11 -3.72 -13.26
C MET A 1 -18.13 -2.79 -12.51
N GLN A 2 -18.55 -1.62 -12.00
CA GLN A 2 -17.60 -0.70 -11.32
C GLN A 2 -16.98 -1.27 -10.04
N LEU A 3 -17.76 -2.03 -9.25
CA LEU A 3 -17.27 -2.73 -8.05
C LEU A 3 -16.24 -3.82 -8.38
N ASP A 4 -16.45 -4.56 -9.47
CA ASP A 4 -15.55 -5.64 -9.89
C ASP A 4 -14.18 -5.06 -10.28
N VAL A 5 -14.19 -3.97 -11.05
CA VAL A 5 -12.97 -3.23 -11.43
C VAL A 5 -12.27 -2.66 -10.20
N ALA A 6 -13.02 -2.06 -9.26
CA ALA A 6 -12.45 -1.56 -8.01
C ALA A 6 -11.79 -2.67 -7.18
N GLY A 7 -12.43 -3.85 -7.10
CA GLY A 7 -11.88 -5.02 -6.40
C GLY A 7 -10.57 -5.49 -7.03
N VAL A 8 -10.50 -5.60 -8.35
CA VAL A 8 -9.27 -6.00 -9.06
C VAL A 8 -8.14 -5.00 -8.83
N ILE A 9 -8.42 -3.68 -8.95
CA ILE A 9 -7.41 -2.64 -8.73
C ILE A 9 -6.90 -2.70 -7.29
N TYR A 10 -7.78 -2.87 -6.30
CA TYR A 10 -7.38 -2.98 -4.91
C TYR A 10 -6.52 -4.22 -4.66
N ILE A 11 -6.94 -5.38 -5.16
CA ILE A 11 -6.20 -6.63 -4.95
C ILE A 11 -4.80 -6.54 -5.59
N ALA A 12 -4.73 -6.15 -6.86
CA ALA A 12 -3.48 -6.10 -7.60
C ALA A 12 -2.57 -4.94 -7.16
N GLY A 13 -3.15 -3.77 -6.87
CA GLY A 13 -2.41 -2.55 -6.60
C GLY A 13 -2.14 -2.25 -5.13
N ALA A 14 -2.96 -2.79 -4.21
CA ALA A 14 -2.80 -2.59 -2.77
C ALA A 14 -2.48 -3.90 -2.04
N PHE A 15 -3.33 -4.91 -2.14
CA PHE A 15 -3.21 -6.13 -1.33
C PHE A 15 -1.96 -6.96 -1.66
N ILE A 16 -1.79 -7.35 -2.93
CA ILE A 16 -0.67 -8.19 -3.36
C ILE A 16 0.70 -7.52 -3.08
N PRO A 17 0.93 -6.23 -3.40
CA PRO A 17 2.17 -5.54 -3.04
C PRO A 17 2.39 -5.46 -1.53
N THR A 18 1.33 -5.39 -0.73
CA THR A 18 1.46 -5.44 0.73
C THR A 18 2.06 -6.75 1.18
N ALA A 19 1.42 -7.86 0.79
CA ALA A 19 1.81 -9.20 1.26
C ALA A 19 3.20 -9.61 0.74
N ASN A 20 3.52 -9.30 -0.51
CA ASN A 20 4.73 -9.81 -1.14
C ASN A 20 5.93 -8.86 -1.03
N ILE A 21 5.70 -7.57 -0.83
CA ILE A 21 6.78 -6.57 -0.84
C ILE A 21 6.88 -5.89 0.51
N LYS A 22 5.82 -5.23 0.99
CA LYS A 22 5.91 -4.45 2.24
C LYS A 22 6.14 -5.32 3.47
N VAL A 23 5.48 -6.47 3.57
CA VAL A 23 5.69 -7.38 4.70
C VAL A 23 7.15 -7.86 4.73
N GLN A 24 7.70 -8.25 3.57
CA GLN A 24 9.10 -8.69 3.47
C GLN A 24 10.08 -7.57 3.77
N MET A 25 9.78 -6.34 3.34
CA MET A 25 10.58 -5.16 3.68
C MET A 25 10.61 -4.90 5.19
N ASN A 26 9.49 -5.06 5.89
CA ASN A 26 9.44 -4.92 7.34
C ASN A 26 10.23 -6.03 8.04
N ILE A 27 10.08 -7.29 7.61
CA ILE A 27 10.85 -8.42 8.15
C ILE A 27 12.36 -8.20 7.96
N ALA A 28 12.76 -7.62 6.83
CA ALA A 28 14.16 -7.28 6.58
C ALA A 28 14.71 -6.20 7.53
N LEU A 29 13.85 -5.36 8.15
CA LEU A 29 14.28 -4.44 9.20
C LEU A 29 14.37 -5.12 10.57
N GLU A 30 13.60 -6.18 10.82
CA GLU A 30 13.60 -6.92 12.10
C GLU A 30 14.95 -7.59 12.40
N VAL A 31 15.84 -7.74 11.40
CA VAL A 31 17.17 -8.33 11.57
C VAL A 31 18.14 -7.41 12.32
N TYR A 32 17.86 -6.10 12.35
CA TYR A 32 18.71 -5.14 13.06
C TYR A 32 18.32 -5.09 14.54
N SER A 33 19.31 -5.25 15.42
CA SER A 33 19.11 -5.13 16.86
C SER A 33 19.17 -3.68 17.31
N GLU A 34 18.10 -3.18 17.94
CA GLU A 34 18.09 -1.86 18.57
C GLU A 34 18.74 -1.90 19.98
N PRO A 35 19.39 -0.81 20.44
CA PRO A 35 19.52 0.49 19.77
C PRO A 35 20.70 0.52 18.79
N LEU A 36 20.47 1.11 17.61
CA LEU A 36 21.51 1.39 16.63
C LEU A 36 22.13 2.78 16.86
N PRO A 37 23.44 2.97 16.59
CA PRO A 37 24.02 4.30 16.43
C PRO A 37 23.26 5.10 15.36
N ILE A 38 23.13 6.41 15.56
CA ILE A 38 22.35 7.27 14.66
C ILE A 38 22.86 7.23 13.21
N GLU A 39 24.18 7.21 13.02
CA GLU A 39 24.81 7.16 11.70
C GLU A 39 24.47 5.87 10.94
N GLU A 40 24.36 4.75 11.67
CA GLU A 40 23.99 3.45 11.10
C GLU A 40 22.50 3.40 10.77
N ALA A 41 21.65 3.91 11.66
CA ALA A 41 20.21 4.03 11.42
C ALA A 41 19.90 4.92 10.21
N ASP A 42 20.61 6.05 10.05
CA ASP A 42 20.46 6.96 8.92
C ASP A 42 20.88 6.29 7.60
N ALA A 43 21.98 5.53 7.60
CA ALA A 43 22.42 4.78 6.42
C ALA A 43 21.39 3.72 5.99
N ILE A 44 20.87 2.94 6.96
CA ILE A 44 19.82 1.94 6.70
C ILE A 44 18.56 2.61 6.18
N TRP A 45 18.15 3.73 6.78
CA TRP A 45 16.97 4.48 6.34
C TRP A 45 17.12 5.07 4.94
N ALA A 46 18.30 5.58 4.61
CA ALA A 46 18.60 6.13 3.28
C ALA A 46 18.48 5.06 2.18
N GLU A 47 18.87 3.82 2.47
CA GLU A 47 18.72 2.68 1.53
C GLU A 47 17.27 2.16 1.48
N TYR A 48 16.63 2.04 2.64
CA TYR A 48 15.28 1.47 2.76
C TYR A 48 14.18 2.39 2.21
N SER A 49 14.24 3.67 2.56
CA SER A 49 13.12 4.60 2.41
C SER A 49 12.70 4.89 0.97
N PRO A 50 13.57 4.97 -0.05
CA PRO A 50 13.13 5.27 -1.41
C PRO A 50 12.22 4.18 -1.98
N ARG A 51 12.61 2.90 -1.81
CA ARG A 51 11.81 1.76 -2.24
C ARG A 51 10.50 1.69 -1.46
N TRP A 52 10.54 1.94 -0.15
CA TRP A 52 9.35 1.92 0.68
C TRP A 52 8.36 3.00 0.27
N GLN A 53 8.84 4.23 0.04
CA GLN A 53 8.03 5.37 -0.39
C GLN A 53 7.36 5.10 -1.74
N PHE A 54 8.10 4.54 -2.70
CA PHE A 54 7.55 4.17 -4.00
C PHE A 54 6.34 3.23 -3.84
N TRP A 55 6.51 2.11 -3.12
CA TRP A 55 5.43 1.15 -2.92
C TRP A 55 4.28 1.69 -2.09
N ASN A 56 4.57 2.57 -1.12
CA ASN A 56 3.53 3.21 -0.33
C ASN A 56 2.68 4.16 -1.18
N THR A 57 3.32 4.99 -2.01
CA THR A 57 2.63 5.89 -2.95
C THR A 57 1.81 5.11 -3.98
N PHE A 58 2.40 4.08 -4.58
CA PHE A 58 1.68 3.24 -5.55
C PHE A 58 0.41 2.63 -4.95
N ARG A 59 0.52 2.06 -3.74
CA ARG A 59 -0.64 1.51 -3.02
C ARG A 59 -1.69 2.55 -2.71
N THR A 60 -1.28 3.75 -2.28
CA THR A 60 -2.20 4.87 -2.00
C THR A 60 -3.00 5.24 -3.24
N ILE A 61 -2.34 5.34 -4.40
CA ILE A 61 -3.02 5.63 -5.66
C ILE A 61 -4.00 4.51 -6.01
N ALA A 62 -3.59 3.24 -5.96
CA ALA A 62 -4.46 2.11 -6.28
C ALA A 62 -5.69 2.04 -5.35
N ALA A 63 -5.48 2.21 -4.04
CA ALA A 63 -6.57 2.24 -3.07
C ALA A 63 -7.49 3.45 -3.28
N GLY A 64 -6.93 4.62 -3.58
CA GLY A 64 -7.70 5.83 -3.89
C GLY A 64 -8.58 5.67 -5.12
N VAL A 65 -8.04 5.11 -6.21
CA VAL A 65 -8.82 4.80 -7.42
C VAL A 65 -9.93 3.79 -7.11
N SER A 66 -9.62 2.74 -6.34
CA SER A 66 -10.61 1.74 -5.93
C SER A 66 -11.74 2.38 -5.12
N LEU A 67 -11.40 3.25 -4.16
CA LEU A 67 -12.37 3.98 -3.35
C LEU A 67 -13.28 4.87 -4.20
N LEU A 68 -12.72 5.61 -5.17
CA LEU A 68 -13.50 6.44 -6.08
C LEU A 68 -14.50 5.61 -6.90
N LEU A 69 -14.06 4.47 -7.44
CA LEU A 69 -14.92 3.57 -8.21
C LEU A 69 -16.04 2.97 -7.36
N VAL A 70 -15.75 2.58 -6.12
CA VAL A 70 -16.78 2.12 -5.18
C VAL A 70 -17.76 3.25 -4.88
N GLY A 71 -17.28 4.45 -4.57
CA GLY A 71 -18.12 5.62 -4.32
C GLY A 71 -19.07 5.92 -5.49
N LEU A 72 -18.56 5.89 -6.73
CA LEU A 72 -19.37 6.04 -7.94
C LEU A 72 -20.38 4.90 -8.11
N ALA A 73 -20.01 3.66 -7.84
CA ALA A 73 -20.93 2.54 -7.94
C ALA A 73 -22.11 2.69 -6.96
N LEU A 74 -21.85 3.17 -5.74
CA LEU A 74 -22.87 3.38 -4.72
C LEU A 74 -23.90 4.46 -5.12
N THR A 75 -23.54 5.47 -5.91
CA THR A 75 -24.52 6.49 -6.37
C THR A 75 -25.53 5.94 -7.38
N THR A 76 -25.21 4.82 -8.02
CA THR A 76 -26.08 4.15 -9.00
C THR A 76 -27.06 3.16 -8.37
N LEU A 77 -26.92 2.87 -7.07
CA LEU A 77 -27.80 1.94 -6.38
C LEU A 77 -29.20 2.54 -6.20
N PRO A 78 -30.28 1.78 -6.45
CA PRO A 78 -31.64 2.23 -6.18
C PRO A 78 -31.80 2.57 -4.70
N ARG A 79 -32.27 3.77 -4.40
CA ARG A 79 -32.68 4.12 -3.03
C ARG A 79 -34.02 3.47 -2.77
N ARG A 80 -34.07 2.56 -1.79
CA ARG A 80 -35.33 2.00 -1.30
C ARG A 80 -36.04 3.11 -0.52
N SER A 81 -37.06 3.71 -1.12
CA SER A 81 -38.00 4.64 -0.48
C SER A 81 -39.03 3.89 0.35
#